data_AF-A0A7C4XRZ1-F1
#
_entry.id   AF-A0A7C4XRZ1-F1
#
_cell.length_a   1.000
_cell.length_b   1.000
_cell.length_c   1.000
_cell.angle_alpha   90.00
_cell.angle_beta   90.00
_cell.angle_gamma   90.00
#
_symmetry.space_group_name_H-M   'P 1'
#
loop_
_entity.id
_entity.type
_entity.pdbx_description
1 polymer ?
#
loop_
_entity_poly.entity_id
_entity_poly.type
_entity_poly.pdbx_seq_one_letter_code
_entity_poly.pdbx_strand_id
1 'polypeptide(L)'
;WKVVTKANDVRDNLVVLQLIKEFRVPGISLAMGDLGVISRVLSPLVGGFLTYASISKGSESAPGQLTLHELKNIYRLLGVDV
;
A
#
# COMPACT_ATOMS: atom_id res chain seq x y z
N TRP A 1 -2.47 -5.09 -13.80
CA TRP A 1 -3.64 -5.70 -13.11
C TRP A 1 -3.82 -5.04 -11.74
N LYS A 2 -4.99 -5.20 -11.10
CA LYS A 2 -5.26 -4.64 -9.77
C LYS A 2 -6.06 -5.62 -8.92
N VAL A 3 -5.54 -5.96 -7.75
CA VAL A 3 -6.19 -6.80 -6.74
C VAL A 3 -6.13 -6.08 -5.40
N VAL A 4 -7.26 -5.93 -4.73
CA VAL A 4 -7.32 -5.28 -3.42
C VAL A 4 -8.19 -6.12 -2.50
N THR A 5 -7.64 -6.55 -1.36
CA THR A 5 -8.32 -7.40 -0.38
C THR A 5 -8.57 -6.64 0.92
N LYS A 6 -9.23 -7.27 1.90
CA LYS A 6 -9.33 -6.77 3.29
C LYS A 6 -8.32 -7.55 4.14
N ALA A 7 -7.50 -6.86 4.93
CA ALA A 7 -6.66 -7.52 5.93
C ALA A 7 -7.51 -7.86 7.17
N ASN A 8 -7.50 -9.14 7.54
CA ASN A 8 -8.08 -9.67 8.77
C ASN A 8 -6.98 -10.01 9.80
N ASP A 9 -5.75 -10.24 9.35
CA ASP A 9 -4.53 -10.37 10.16
C ASP A 9 -3.41 -9.48 9.58
N VAL A 10 -2.49 -9.03 10.43
CA VAL A 10 -1.33 -8.22 10.00
C VAL A 10 -0.48 -8.97 8.95
N ARG A 11 -0.43 -10.30 9.01
CA ARG A 11 0.31 -11.16 8.07
C ARG A 11 -0.28 -11.16 6.67
N ASP A 12 -1.54 -10.77 6.47
CA ASP A 12 -2.18 -10.72 5.15
C ASP A 12 -1.45 -9.75 4.20
N ASN A 13 -0.74 -8.76 4.75
CA ASN A 13 0.12 -7.87 3.96
C ASN A 13 1.21 -8.64 3.20
N LEU A 14 1.75 -9.72 3.76
CA LEU A 14 2.79 -10.51 3.10
C LEU A 14 2.25 -11.19 1.84
N VAL A 15 0.99 -11.64 1.85
CA VAL A 15 0.35 -12.31 0.72
C VAL A 15 0.19 -11.36 -0.45
N VAL A 16 -0.33 -10.15 -0.22
CA VAL A 16 -0.50 -9.15 -1.30
C VAL A 16 0.84 -8.62 -1.81
N LEU A 17 1.85 -8.49 -0.94
CA LEU A 17 3.20 -8.07 -1.35
C LEU A 17 3.91 -9.17 -2.15
N GLN A 18 3.72 -10.45 -1.82
CA GLN A 18 4.24 -11.56 -2.61
C GLN A 18 3.60 -11.62 -3.99
N LEU A 19 2.28 -11.37 -4.09
CA LEU A 19 1.56 -11.39 -5.37
C LEU A 19 2.16 -10.44 -6.41
N ILE A 20 2.68 -9.29 -6.00
CA ILE A 20 3.38 -8.35 -6.89
C ILE A 20 4.55 -9.04 -7.61
N LYS A 21 5.28 -9.93 -6.93
CA LYS A 21 6.48 -10.58 -7.46
C LYS A 21 6.17 -11.74 -8.42
N GLU A 22 4.95 -12.27 -8.40
CA GLU A 22 4.55 -13.42 -9.22
C GLU A 22 4.33 -13.06 -10.69
N PHE A 23 4.11 -11.78 -11.01
CA PHE A 23 3.79 -11.34 -12.37
C PHE A 23 4.84 -10.37 -12.91
N ARG A 24 5.23 -10.58 -14.19
CA ARG A 24 6.18 -9.70 -14.90
C ARG A 24 5.53 -8.48 -15.56
N VAL A 25 4.23 -8.25 -15.34
CA VAL A 25 3.48 -7.12 -15.89
C VAL A 25 3.06 -6.19 -14.75
N PRO A 26 2.95 -4.86 -14.98
CA PRO A 26 2.61 -3.91 -13.92
C PRO A 26 1.33 -4.27 -13.17
N GLY A 27 1.43 -4.28 -11.85
CA GLY A 27 0.39 -4.75 -10.93
C GLY A 27 0.21 -3.85 -9.71
N ILE A 28 -1.02 -3.75 -9.21
CA ILE A 28 -1.34 -3.13 -7.93
C ILE A 28 -1.93 -4.23 -7.04
N SER A 29 -1.28 -4.50 -5.91
CA SER A 29 -1.78 -5.43 -4.89
C SER A 29 -1.65 -4.79 -3.52
N LEU A 30 -2.78 -4.67 -2.81
CA LEU A 30 -2.92 -3.94 -1.55
C LEU A 30 -3.97 -4.61 -0.65
N ALA A 31 -3.88 -4.37 0.65
CA ALA A 31 -4.89 -4.75 1.63
C ALA A 31 -5.55 -3.49 2.26
N MET A 32 -6.86 -3.53 2.44
CA MET A 32 -7.66 -2.50 3.09
C MET A 32 -7.77 -2.73 4.59
N GLY A 33 -8.17 -1.67 5.30
CA GLY A 33 -8.32 -1.65 6.75
C GLY A 33 -7.02 -1.28 7.45
N ASP A 34 -7.12 -1.01 8.76
CA ASP A 34 -5.99 -0.52 9.55
C ASP A 34 -4.84 -1.52 9.58
N LEU A 35 -5.15 -2.83 9.60
CA LEU A 35 -4.16 -3.89 9.51
C LEU A 35 -3.46 -3.93 8.13
N GLY A 36 -4.08 -3.39 7.08
CA GLY A 36 -3.57 -3.40 5.70
C GLY A 36 -2.64 -2.24 5.34
N VAL A 37 -2.45 -1.27 6.25
CA VAL A 37 -1.63 -0.07 6.02
C VAL A 37 -0.21 -0.41 5.56
N ILE A 38 0.37 -1.49 6.09
CA ILE A 38 1.73 -1.96 5.76
C ILE A 38 1.86 -2.21 4.26
N SER A 39 0.89 -2.91 3.63
CA SER A 39 0.91 -3.16 2.19
C SER A 39 0.90 -1.87 1.38
N ARG A 40 0.21 -0.81 1.83
CA ARG A 40 0.14 0.48 1.13
C ARG A 40 1.45 1.24 1.15
N VAL A 41 2.22 1.11 2.22
CA VAL A 41 3.56 1.70 2.33
C VAL A 41 4.57 0.88 1.54
N LEU A 42 4.55 -0.45 1.66
CA LEU A 42 5.61 -1.30 1.12
C LEU A 42 5.41 -1.71 -0.34
N SER A 43 4.18 -1.70 -0.86
CA SER A 43 3.90 -2.20 -2.22
C SER A 43 4.74 -1.48 -3.30
N PRO A 44 4.86 -0.14 -3.32
CA PRO A 44 5.75 0.54 -4.28
C PRO A 44 7.22 0.14 -4.13
N LEU A 45 7.68 -0.11 -2.90
CA LEU A 45 9.09 -0.45 -2.62
C LEU A 45 9.45 -1.87 -3.09
N VAL A 46 8.47 -2.75 -3.31
CA VAL A 46 8.67 -4.12 -3.78
C VAL A 46 8.25 -4.34 -5.24
N GLY A 47 8.05 -3.26 -6.01
CA GLY A 47 7.73 -3.32 -7.43
C GLY A 47 6.24 -3.16 -7.78
N GLY A 48 5.40 -2.81 -6.79
CA GLY A 48 4.01 -2.45 -7.04
C GLY A 48 3.94 -1.17 -7.86
N PHE A 49 3.02 -1.13 -8.83
CA PHE A 49 2.95 -0.05 -9.82
C PHE A 49 2.65 1.33 -9.19
N LEU A 50 1.78 1.36 -8.18
CA LEU A 50 1.48 2.56 -7.38
C LEU A 50 0.82 2.17 -6.05
N THR A 51 0.74 3.15 -5.14
CA THR A 51 -0.14 3.12 -3.97
C THR A 51 -1.10 4.31 -4.00
N TYR A 52 -2.15 4.26 -3.19
CA TYR A 52 -3.15 5.33 -3.11
C TYR A 52 -3.04 6.07 -1.79
N ALA A 53 -3.15 7.40 -1.86
CA ALA A 53 -3.11 8.31 -0.72
C ALA A 53 -4.34 9.24 -0.75
N SER A 54 -4.88 9.59 0.41
CA SER A 54 -5.91 10.63 0.52
C SER A 54 -5.26 12.02 0.55
N ILE A 55 -6.00 13.06 0.15
CA ILE A 55 -5.51 14.45 0.22
C ILE A 55 -5.41 14.90 1.67
N SER A 56 -6.40 14.53 2.48
CA SER A 56 -6.52 14.85 3.90
C SER A 56 -7.28 13.74 4.62
N LYS A 57 -7.21 13.75 5.96
CA LYS A 57 -8.00 12.86 6.80
C LYS A 57 -9.49 13.08 6.55
N GLY A 58 -10.25 12.00 6.39
CA GLY A 58 -11.68 12.03 6.05
C GLY A 58 -11.97 12.08 4.55
N SER A 59 -10.95 12.19 3.70
CA SER A 59 -11.06 12.12 2.23
C SER A 59 -10.55 10.79 1.66
N GLU A 60 -10.48 9.75 2.48
CA GLU A 60 -10.11 8.41 2.05
C GLU A 60 -11.19 7.80 1.17
N SER A 61 -10.80 7.17 0.07
CA SER A 61 -11.71 6.39 -0.76
C SER A 61 -11.85 4.94 -0.28
N ALA A 62 -10.98 4.49 0.63
CA ALA A 62 -10.97 3.13 1.16
C ALA A 62 -10.38 3.07 2.59
N PRO A 63 -10.85 2.12 3.44
CA PRO A 63 -10.31 1.95 4.78
C PRO A 63 -8.79 1.69 4.81
N GLY A 64 -8.12 2.27 5.81
CA GLY A 64 -6.67 2.16 6.01
C GLY A 64 -5.82 2.95 5.00
N GLN A 65 -6.41 3.85 4.23
CA GLN A 65 -5.65 4.74 3.34
C GLN A 65 -4.98 5.86 4.16
N LEU A 66 -3.69 6.06 3.93
CA LEU A 66 -2.92 7.15 4.53
C LEU A 66 -3.07 8.42 3.70
N THR A 67 -2.89 9.57 4.33
CA THR A 67 -2.76 10.84 3.59
C THR A 67 -1.46 10.88 2.80
N LEU A 68 -1.42 11.72 1.75
CA LEU A 68 -0.21 11.98 0.98
C LEU A 68 0.93 12.50 1.87
N HIS A 69 0.60 13.34 2.86
CA HIS A 69 1.56 13.88 3.81
C HIS A 69 2.17 12.78 4.69
N GLU A 70 1.33 11.90 5.26
CA GLU A 70 1.79 10.78 6.07
C GLU A 70 2.70 9.83 5.27
N LEU A 71 2.30 9.45 4.04
CA LEU A 71 3.11 8.60 3.19
C LEU A 71 4.48 9.23 2.84
N LYS A 72 4.50 10.50 2.44
CA LYS A 72 5.77 11.20 2.16
C LYS A 72 6.69 11.26 3.37
N ASN A 73 6.15 11.47 4.56
CA ASN A 73 6.95 11.46 5.78
C ASN A 73 7.52 10.07 6.08
N ILE A 74 6.73 9.01 5.90
CA ILE A 74 7.20 7.63 6.07
C ILE A 74 8.33 7.33 5.09
N TYR A 75 8.17 7.65 3.80
CA TYR A 75 9.22 7.39 2.81
C TYR A 75 10.50 8.19 3.09
N ARG A 76 10.39 9.45 3.53
CA ARG A 76 11.55 10.23 3.99
C ARG A 76 12.27 9.56 5.16
N LEU A 77 11.54 9.03 6.14
CA LEU A 77 12.11 8.31 7.29
C LEU A 77 12.78 6.99 6.88
N LEU A 78 12.26 6.34 5.82
CA LEU A 78 12.86 5.14 5.24
C LEU A 78 14.04 5.44 4.29
N GLY A 79 14.38 6.71 4.05
CA GLY A 79 15.43 7.10 3.11
C GLY A 79 15.08 6.79 1.65
N VAL A 80 13.79 6.76 1.32
CA VAL A 80 13.30 6.53 -0.05
C VAL A 80 12.82 7.86 -0.63
N ASP A 81 13.41 8.26 -1.75
CA ASP A 81 12.92 9.37 -2.54
C ASP A 81 11.75 8.90 -3.42
N VAL A 82 10.56 9.48 -3.16
CA VAL A 82 9.30 9.24 -3.89
C VAL A 82 8.68 10.52 -4.42
#